data_AF-A0A835W6M3-F1
#
_entry.id   AF-A0A835W6M3-F1
#
_cell.length_a   1.000
_cell.length_b   1.000
_cell.length_c   1.000
_cell.angle_alpha   90.00
_cell.angle_beta   90.00
_cell.angle_gamma   90.00
#
_symmetry.space_group_name_H-M   'P 1'
#
loop_
_entity.id
_entity.type
_entity.pdbx_description
1 polymer ?
#
loop_
_entity_poly.entity_id
_entity_poly.type
_entity_poly.pdbx_seq_one_letter_code
_entity_poly.pdbx_strand_id
1 'polypeptide(L)'
;MKLKATLTEHGSRLLWKNFLPTIEKFGKTCQVLLGPDEVHFIQTSLNTDGVHVTARFAAETLFDTATYRCQSKHFNLIAFQAEVGLLLRVLKGAAATNAHVVDVKLTMRQVTGPAGEPQSKPFLSFIASGASTNVVQDVPISRPFSAAELTALVAAKDMGSFCPAYLDLVPGLAAAQAIVDRLKAVDDCAMLAVCRGGDAHLLVQTTSVALGAQIRELPVYPQTAYVAGACDRSKPVSEQLQMALENGTAVSVHVLLKQLARVLSTSQLTEPAQVLLGIGEGGGHVHVLHVFRDPHKDDVYDDNITLAFKLPVRDG
;
A
#
# COMPACT_ATOMS: atom_id res chain seq x y z
N MET A 1 -0.56 -22.97 -15.86
CA MET A 1 -0.62 -22.44 -14.48
C MET A 1 -1.88 -22.96 -13.82
N LYS A 2 -1.84 -23.24 -12.52
CA LYS A 2 -3.00 -23.66 -11.74
C LYS A 2 -3.02 -22.87 -10.45
N LEU A 3 -4.16 -22.25 -10.17
CA LEU A 3 -4.50 -21.68 -8.88
C LEU A 3 -5.77 -22.35 -8.39
N LYS A 4 -5.72 -22.92 -7.20
CA LYS A 4 -6.88 -23.32 -6.42
C LYS A 4 -6.63 -22.91 -4.99
N ALA A 5 -7.58 -22.24 -4.38
CA ALA A 5 -7.48 -21.79 -3.01
C ALA A 5 -8.87 -21.59 -2.42
N THR A 6 -9.00 -21.70 -1.11
CA THR A 6 -10.19 -21.31 -0.37
C THR A 6 -9.81 -20.13 0.51
N LEU A 7 -10.52 -19.00 0.38
CA LEU A 7 -10.31 -17.86 1.26
C LEU A 7 -10.75 -18.20 2.67
N THR A 8 -9.95 -17.82 3.66
CA THR A 8 -10.39 -17.83 5.06
C THR A 8 -11.41 -16.71 5.27
N GLU A 9 -12.25 -16.81 6.30
CA GLU A 9 -13.17 -15.73 6.67
C GLU A 9 -12.41 -14.42 6.95
N HIS A 10 -11.30 -14.54 7.68
CA HIS A 10 -10.40 -13.43 7.98
C HIS A 10 -9.82 -12.82 6.69
N GLY A 11 -9.23 -13.64 5.81
CA GLY A 11 -8.62 -13.20 4.56
C GLY A 11 -9.61 -12.53 3.62
N SER A 12 -10.81 -13.09 3.49
CA SER A 12 -11.91 -12.47 2.73
C SER A 12 -12.24 -11.08 3.29
N ARG A 13 -12.48 -10.97 4.61
CA ARG A 13 -12.81 -9.71 5.28
C ARG A 13 -11.72 -8.67 5.13
N LEU A 14 -10.47 -9.08 5.32
CA LEU A 14 -9.28 -8.23 5.18
C LEU A 14 -9.21 -7.61 3.79
N LEU A 15 -9.43 -8.40 2.74
CA LEU A 15 -9.41 -7.93 1.36
C LEU A 15 -10.57 -6.96 1.07
N TRP A 16 -11.83 -7.34 1.31
CA TRP A 16 -12.96 -6.52 0.86
C TRP A 16 -13.23 -5.30 1.75
N LYS A 17 -12.96 -5.38 3.06
CA LYS A 17 -13.26 -4.28 3.99
C LYS A 17 -12.12 -3.27 4.09
N ASN A 18 -10.88 -3.73 4.02
CA ASN A 18 -9.72 -2.88 4.32
C ASN A 18 -8.87 -2.60 3.06
N PHE A 19 -8.34 -3.64 2.41
CA PHE A 19 -7.26 -3.46 1.42
C PHE A 19 -7.73 -3.13 0.01
N LEU A 20 -8.71 -3.83 -0.56
CA LEU A 20 -9.21 -3.51 -1.90
C LEU A 20 -9.82 -2.09 -1.98
N PRO A 21 -10.61 -1.61 -0.99
CA PRO A 21 -11.05 -0.22 -0.98
C PRO A 21 -9.89 0.77 -0.89
N THR A 22 -8.83 0.42 -0.17
CA THR A 22 -7.62 1.24 -0.05
C THR A 22 -6.87 1.34 -1.39
N ILE A 23 -6.68 0.21 -2.08
CA ILE A 23 -6.03 0.14 -3.40
C ILE A 23 -6.87 0.89 -4.45
N GLU A 24 -8.19 0.79 -4.39
CA GLU A 24 -9.11 1.48 -5.32
C GLU A 24 -8.98 3.01 -5.26
N LYS A 25 -8.55 3.59 -4.11
CA LYS A 25 -8.27 5.03 -3.99
C LYS A 25 -7.18 5.53 -4.94
N PHE A 26 -6.30 4.67 -5.43
CA PHE A 26 -5.15 5.07 -6.25
C PHE A 26 -5.36 4.74 -7.72
N GLY A 27 -5.89 3.56 -8.03
CA GLY A 27 -6.07 3.12 -9.41
C GLY A 27 -7.19 2.09 -9.56
N LYS A 28 -7.79 2.06 -10.75
CA LYS A 28 -8.88 1.13 -11.08
C LYS A 28 -8.40 -0.31 -11.25
N THR A 29 -7.14 -0.50 -11.61
CA THR A 29 -6.53 -1.80 -11.85
C THR A 29 -5.30 -1.99 -10.96
N CYS A 30 -4.97 -3.23 -10.67
CA CYS A 30 -3.75 -3.62 -9.97
C CYS A 30 -3.15 -4.88 -10.60
N GLN A 31 -1.85 -5.06 -10.43
CA GLN A 31 -1.19 -6.32 -10.68
C GLN A 31 -1.32 -7.21 -9.45
N VAL A 32 -1.83 -8.43 -9.63
CA VAL A 32 -1.88 -9.46 -8.60
C VAL A 32 -0.73 -10.42 -8.85
N LEU A 33 0.15 -10.61 -7.87
CA LEU A 33 1.25 -11.57 -7.91
C LEU A 33 1.02 -12.62 -6.84
N LEU A 34 0.80 -13.86 -7.28
CA LEU A 34 0.55 -15.03 -6.45
C LEU A 34 1.80 -15.90 -6.43
N GLY A 35 2.35 -16.14 -5.24
CA GLY A 35 3.43 -17.10 -5.01
C GLY A 35 3.02 -18.21 -4.04
N PRO A 36 3.92 -19.15 -3.74
CA PRO A 36 3.65 -20.22 -2.78
C PRO A 36 3.42 -19.68 -1.36
N ASP A 37 4.18 -18.67 -0.94
CA ASP A 37 4.18 -18.18 0.44
C ASP A 37 3.56 -16.79 0.58
N GLU A 38 3.52 -16.00 -0.50
CA GLU A 38 3.07 -14.61 -0.47
C GLU A 38 2.15 -14.26 -1.63
N VAL A 39 1.23 -13.34 -1.36
CA VAL A 39 0.35 -12.70 -2.34
C VAL A 39 0.52 -11.19 -2.29
N HIS A 40 0.60 -10.57 -3.46
CA HIS A 40 0.77 -9.13 -3.59
C HIS A 40 -0.30 -8.51 -4.47
N PHE A 41 -0.70 -7.29 -4.09
CA PHE A 41 -1.41 -6.36 -4.94
C PHE A 41 -0.52 -5.15 -5.14
N ILE A 42 -0.20 -4.87 -6.40
CA ILE A 42 0.77 -3.85 -6.79
C ILE A 42 0.07 -2.87 -7.72
N GLN A 43 0.29 -1.58 -7.50
CA GLN A 43 -0.05 -0.53 -8.46
C GLN A 43 1.18 0.34 -8.68
N THR A 44 1.64 0.40 -9.92
CA THR A 44 2.81 1.19 -10.29
C THR A 44 2.45 2.64 -10.51
N SER A 45 3.45 3.52 -10.43
CA SER A 45 3.34 4.97 -10.60
C SER A 45 2.64 5.41 -11.90
N LEU A 46 2.65 4.55 -12.92
CA LEU A 46 1.99 4.78 -14.21
C LEU A 46 0.47 4.90 -14.08
N ASN A 47 -0.15 4.20 -13.12
CA ASN A 47 -1.60 4.04 -13.03
C ASN A 47 -2.22 4.76 -11.81
N THR A 48 -1.41 5.45 -11.02
CA THR A 48 -1.75 5.91 -9.67
C THR A 48 -1.37 7.37 -9.43
N ASP A 49 -1.26 8.16 -10.49
CA ASP A 49 -0.83 9.56 -10.39
C ASP A 49 0.52 9.66 -9.65
N GLY A 50 1.46 8.76 -9.98
CA GLY A 50 2.82 8.73 -9.45
C GLY A 50 3.07 7.84 -8.23
N VAL A 51 2.05 7.47 -7.45
CA VAL A 51 2.24 6.73 -6.17
C VAL A 51 2.39 5.24 -6.40
N HIS A 52 3.53 4.63 -6.07
CA HIS A 52 3.64 3.17 -6.10
C HIS A 52 3.02 2.58 -4.83
N VAL A 53 2.07 1.64 -4.98
CA VAL A 53 1.35 0.98 -3.88
C VAL A 53 1.63 -0.51 -3.90
N THR A 54 2.04 -1.07 -2.77
CA THR A 54 2.28 -2.51 -2.62
C THR A 54 1.64 -3.01 -1.34
N ALA A 55 0.60 -3.84 -1.47
CA ALA A 55 0.08 -4.65 -0.37
C ALA A 55 0.64 -6.06 -0.48
N ARG A 56 1.18 -6.60 0.61
CA ARG A 56 1.68 -7.97 0.72
C ARG A 56 0.97 -8.69 1.85
N PHE A 57 0.66 -9.95 1.59
CA PHE A 57 0.09 -10.89 2.53
C PHE A 57 0.88 -12.19 2.49
N ALA A 58 1.10 -12.85 3.63
CA ALA A 58 1.38 -14.27 3.63
C ALA A 58 0.17 -15.01 3.04
N ALA A 59 0.42 -16.04 2.24
CA ALA A 59 -0.62 -16.79 1.57
C ALA A 59 -1.58 -17.42 2.60
N GLU A 60 -1.06 -17.86 3.75
CA GLU A 60 -1.85 -18.43 4.85
C GLU A 60 -2.76 -17.42 5.57
N THR A 61 -2.43 -16.12 5.52
CA THR A 61 -3.32 -15.07 6.03
C THR A 61 -4.58 -14.96 5.20
N LEU A 62 -4.46 -15.14 3.88
CA LEU A 62 -5.58 -15.01 2.95
C LEU A 62 -6.33 -16.33 2.74
N PHE A 63 -5.62 -17.45 2.67
CA PHE A 63 -6.14 -18.72 2.19
C PHE A 63 -5.91 -19.86 3.18
N ASP A 64 -6.82 -20.83 3.17
CA ASP A 64 -6.63 -22.11 3.87
C ASP A 64 -5.43 -22.86 3.27
N THR A 65 -4.42 -23.14 4.10
CA THR A 65 -3.16 -23.81 3.73
C THR A 65 -3.36 -25.22 3.16
N ALA A 66 -4.44 -25.91 3.58
CA ALA A 66 -4.78 -27.23 3.04
C ALA A 66 -5.19 -27.16 1.56
N THR A 67 -5.81 -26.05 1.17
CA THR A 67 -6.40 -25.86 -0.16
C THR A 67 -5.53 -25.04 -1.10
N TYR A 68 -4.68 -24.15 -0.56
CA TYR A 68 -3.86 -23.23 -1.35
C TYR A 68 -2.85 -23.98 -2.21
N ARG A 69 -3.00 -23.85 -3.53
CA ARG A 69 -2.12 -24.44 -4.54
C ARG A 69 -1.86 -23.42 -5.64
N CYS A 70 -0.65 -22.86 -5.66
CA CYS A 70 -0.15 -22.01 -6.74
C CYS A 70 0.95 -22.77 -7.51
N GLN A 71 0.72 -23.08 -8.78
CA GLN A 71 1.67 -23.81 -9.63
C GLN A 71 1.85 -23.14 -10.99
N SER A 72 3.10 -22.85 -11.32
CA SER A 72 3.49 -22.17 -12.56
C SER A 72 4.89 -22.63 -13.01
N LYS A 73 5.18 -22.51 -14.30
CA LYS A 73 6.48 -22.92 -14.86
C LYS A 73 7.64 -22.03 -14.41
N HIS A 74 7.35 -20.78 -14.04
CA HIS A 74 8.35 -19.79 -13.67
C HIS A 74 8.28 -19.54 -12.15
N PHE A 75 9.11 -20.25 -11.40
CA PHE A 75 9.24 -20.14 -9.93
C PHE A 75 7.93 -20.31 -9.13
N ASN A 76 6.94 -21.02 -9.67
CA ASN A 76 5.59 -21.10 -9.10
C ASN A 76 4.92 -19.73 -8.88
N LEU A 77 5.31 -18.71 -9.65
CA LEU A 77 4.70 -17.40 -9.62
C LEU A 77 3.65 -17.28 -10.74
N ILE A 78 2.51 -16.71 -10.38
CA ILE A 78 1.44 -16.35 -11.31
C ILE A 78 1.17 -14.86 -11.12
N ALA A 79 1.25 -14.10 -12.21
CA ALA A 79 0.88 -12.68 -12.20
C ALA A 79 -0.08 -12.34 -13.33
N PHE A 80 -0.99 -11.42 -13.05
CA PHE A 80 -1.96 -10.86 -13.99
C PHE A 80 -2.46 -9.51 -13.48
N GLN A 81 -3.11 -8.74 -14.36
CA GLN A 81 -3.81 -7.53 -13.99
C GLN A 81 -5.31 -7.82 -13.79
N ALA A 82 -5.90 -7.23 -12.76
CA ALA A 82 -7.32 -7.30 -12.45
C ALA A 82 -7.89 -5.91 -12.14
N GLU A 83 -9.19 -5.73 -12.36
CA GLU A 83 -9.91 -4.53 -11.94
C GLU A 83 -10.29 -4.64 -10.45
N VAL A 84 -9.87 -3.64 -9.67
CA VAL A 84 -10.02 -3.64 -8.21
C VAL A 84 -11.49 -3.60 -7.82
N GLY A 85 -12.30 -2.80 -8.49
CA GLY A 85 -13.75 -2.70 -8.23
C GLY A 85 -14.51 -3.99 -8.50
N LEU A 86 -14.06 -4.81 -9.47
CA LEU A 86 -14.65 -6.13 -9.71
C LEU A 86 -14.30 -7.12 -8.59
N LEU A 87 -13.04 -7.17 -8.18
CA LEU A 87 -12.60 -8.00 -7.04
C LEU A 87 -13.38 -7.63 -5.77
N LEU A 88 -13.49 -6.33 -5.48
CA LEU A 88 -14.20 -5.81 -4.33
C LEU A 88 -15.68 -6.19 -4.37
N ARG A 89 -16.35 -6.02 -5.52
CA ARG A 89 -17.76 -6.37 -5.70
C ARG A 89 -18.01 -7.86 -5.43
N VAL A 90 -17.14 -8.72 -5.93
CA VAL A 90 -17.32 -10.17 -5.78
C VAL A 90 -17.18 -10.61 -4.32
N LEU A 91 -16.13 -10.14 -3.63
CA LEU A 91 -15.93 -10.47 -2.22
C LEU A 91 -16.99 -9.86 -1.31
N LYS A 92 -17.40 -8.62 -1.58
CA LYS A 92 -18.51 -7.98 -0.85
C LYS A 92 -19.84 -8.71 -1.08
N GLY A 93 -20.07 -9.21 -2.30
CA GLY A 93 -21.22 -10.04 -2.63
C GLY A 93 -21.23 -11.36 -1.85
N ALA A 94 -20.09 -12.06 -1.81
CA ALA A 94 -19.94 -13.29 -1.03
C ALA A 94 -20.20 -13.06 0.47
N ALA A 95 -19.70 -11.94 1.02
CA ALA A 95 -19.97 -11.54 2.41
C ALA A 95 -21.45 -11.24 2.65
N ALA A 96 -22.13 -10.54 1.73
CA ALA A 96 -23.55 -10.22 1.85
C ALA A 96 -24.45 -11.47 1.82
N THR A 97 -24.01 -12.55 1.15
CA THR A 97 -24.72 -13.83 1.13
C THR A 97 -24.40 -14.74 2.34
N ASN A 98 -23.61 -14.26 3.31
CA ASN A 98 -23.11 -15.07 4.43
C ASN A 98 -22.48 -16.40 3.94
N ALA A 99 -21.70 -16.33 2.86
CA ALA A 99 -21.01 -17.51 2.34
C ALA A 99 -20.03 -18.04 3.39
N HIS A 100 -20.11 -19.33 3.70
CA HIS A 100 -19.20 -19.99 4.64
C HIS A 100 -17.85 -20.29 4.00
N VAL A 101 -17.85 -20.50 2.69
CA VAL A 101 -16.66 -20.89 1.91
C VAL A 101 -16.62 -20.04 0.65
N VAL A 102 -15.45 -19.50 0.33
CA VAL A 102 -15.21 -18.81 -0.94
C VAL A 102 -14.01 -19.42 -1.63
N ASP A 103 -14.27 -20.28 -2.61
CA ASP A 103 -13.22 -20.89 -3.42
C ASP A 103 -12.81 -19.96 -4.56
N VAL A 104 -11.50 -19.85 -4.77
CA VAL A 104 -10.88 -19.06 -5.82
C VAL A 104 -10.12 -19.99 -6.76
N LYS A 105 -10.40 -19.88 -8.06
CA LYS A 105 -9.74 -20.67 -9.09
C LYS A 105 -9.47 -19.87 -10.36
N LEU A 106 -8.35 -20.15 -11.01
CA LEU A 106 -8.08 -19.65 -12.36
C LEU A 106 -8.77 -20.54 -13.38
N THR A 107 -9.59 -19.96 -14.26
CA THR A 107 -10.29 -20.67 -15.33
C THR A 107 -10.10 -19.99 -16.68
N MET A 108 -10.22 -20.77 -17.75
CA MET A 108 -10.33 -20.26 -19.12
C MET A 108 -11.78 -20.42 -19.56
N ARG A 109 -12.38 -19.36 -20.11
CA ARG A 109 -13.75 -19.39 -20.62
C ARG A 109 -13.80 -18.90 -22.06
N GLN A 110 -14.67 -19.51 -22.85
CA GLN A 110 -14.98 -19.04 -24.20
C GLN A 110 -15.93 -17.84 -24.10
N VAL A 111 -15.55 -16.73 -24.71
CA VAL A 111 -16.32 -15.49 -24.74
C VAL A 111 -16.46 -15.08 -26.20
N THR A 112 -17.66 -14.66 -26.60
CA THR A 112 -17.89 -14.14 -27.94
C THR A 112 -17.16 -12.80 -28.10
N GLY A 113 -16.24 -12.74 -29.07
CA GLY A 113 -15.53 -11.52 -29.41
C GLY A 113 -16.42 -10.49 -30.11
N PRO A 114 -15.95 -9.24 -30.28
CA PRO A 114 -16.70 -8.19 -30.99
C PRO A 114 -17.09 -8.57 -32.42
N ALA A 115 -16.27 -9.41 -33.07
CA ALA A 115 -16.49 -9.92 -34.43
C ALA A 115 -17.31 -11.24 -34.46
N GLY A 116 -17.88 -11.68 -33.34
CA GLY A 116 -18.65 -12.93 -33.25
C GLY A 116 -17.81 -14.20 -33.10
N GLU A 117 -16.48 -14.12 -33.19
CA GLU A 117 -15.59 -15.28 -33.04
C GLU A 117 -15.43 -15.69 -31.56
N PRO A 118 -15.41 -17.01 -31.25
CA PRO A 118 -15.17 -17.49 -29.90
C PRO A 118 -13.71 -17.24 -29.49
N GLN A 119 -13.51 -16.44 -28.44
CA GLN A 119 -12.19 -16.15 -27.87
C GLN A 119 -12.07 -16.75 -26.48
N SER A 120 -11.01 -17.53 -26.26
CA SER A 120 -10.66 -18.04 -24.93
C SER A 120 -10.01 -16.94 -24.08
N LYS A 121 -10.64 -16.58 -22.96
CA LYS A 121 -10.17 -15.54 -22.04
C LYS A 121 -9.99 -16.08 -20.62
N PRO A 122 -8.97 -15.61 -19.88
CA PRO A 122 -8.75 -16.01 -18.50
C PRO A 122 -9.67 -15.26 -17.53
N PHE A 123 -10.15 -15.97 -16.51
CA PHE A 123 -10.96 -15.45 -15.43
C PHE A 123 -10.45 -15.94 -14.08
N LEU A 124 -10.59 -15.09 -13.07
CA LEU A 124 -10.52 -15.49 -11.67
C LEU A 124 -11.96 -15.77 -11.20
N SER A 125 -12.29 -17.05 -11.04
CA SER A 125 -13.62 -17.48 -10.62
C SER A 125 -13.68 -17.59 -9.10
N PHE A 126 -14.68 -16.97 -8.52
CA PHE A 126 -15.06 -17.07 -7.12
C PHE A 126 -16.32 -17.91 -7.01
N ILE A 127 -16.27 -18.95 -6.17
CA ILE A 127 -17.41 -19.81 -5.87
C ILE A 127 -17.72 -19.61 -4.38
N ALA A 128 -18.75 -18.82 -4.11
CA ALA A 128 -19.23 -18.56 -2.77
C ALA A 128 -20.33 -19.57 -2.43
N SER A 129 -20.11 -20.39 -1.40
CA SER A 129 -21.02 -21.44 -0.96
C SER A 129 -21.59 -21.10 0.41
N GLY A 130 -22.91 -20.92 0.50
CA GLY A 130 -23.66 -20.69 1.73
C GLY A 130 -24.61 -21.85 2.06
N ALA A 131 -25.39 -21.72 3.13
CA ALA A 131 -26.29 -22.78 3.62
C ALA A 131 -27.33 -23.27 2.59
N SER A 132 -27.78 -22.40 1.67
CA SER A 132 -28.82 -22.71 0.69
C SER A 132 -28.52 -22.28 -0.75
N THR A 133 -27.40 -21.59 -0.98
CA THR A 133 -27.07 -21.02 -2.30
C THR A 133 -25.58 -21.14 -2.60
N ASN A 134 -25.27 -21.43 -3.87
CA ASN A 134 -23.92 -21.38 -4.42
C ASN A 134 -23.90 -20.32 -5.51
N VAL A 135 -23.05 -19.32 -5.35
CA VAL A 135 -22.91 -18.20 -6.28
C VAL A 135 -21.55 -18.29 -6.95
N VAL A 136 -21.55 -18.38 -8.28
CA VAL A 136 -20.32 -18.35 -9.09
C VAL A 136 -20.21 -16.99 -9.75
N GLN A 137 -19.12 -16.28 -9.47
CA GLN A 137 -18.81 -14.99 -10.08
C GLN A 137 -17.43 -15.02 -10.70
N ASP A 138 -17.33 -14.63 -11.96
CA ASP A 138 -16.08 -14.59 -12.68
C ASP A 138 -15.59 -13.15 -12.84
N VAL A 139 -14.35 -12.92 -12.41
CA VAL A 139 -13.65 -11.65 -12.63
C VAL A 139 -12.75 -11.81 -13.86
N PRO A 140 -12.98 -11.06 -14.95
CA PRO A 140 -12.06 -11.06 -16.08
C PRO A 140 -10.70 -10.54 -15.64
N ILE A 141 -9.65 -11.22 -16.05
CA ILE A 141 -8.26 -10.82 -15.79
C ILE A 141 -7.53 -10.62 -17.12
N SER A 142 -6.40 -9.93 -17.09
CA SER A 142 -5.51 -9.86 -18.26
C SER A 142 -4.99 -11.25 -18.63
N ARG A 143 -4.33 -11.34 -19.79
CA ARG A 143 -3.46 -12.49 -20.03
C ARG A 143 -2.46 -12.61 -18.87
N PRO A 144 -2.07 -13.84 -18.50
CA PRO A 144 -0.98 -14.03 -17.54
C PRO A 144 0.29 -13.35 -18.05
N PHE A 145 1.07 -12.83 -17.11
CA PHE A 145 2.33 -12.19 -17.41
C PHE A 145 3.33 -13.24 -17.93
N SER A 146 4.13 -12.83 -18.91
CA SER A 146 5.29 -13.57 -19.39
C SER A 146 6.39 -13.61 -18.32
N ALA A 147 7.39 -14.47 -18.50
CA ALA A 147 8.51 -14.55 -17.57
C ALA A 147 9.23 -13.19 -17.39
N ALA A 148 9.46 -12.46 -18.48
CA ALA A 148 10.10 -11.14 -18.45
C ALA A 148 9.24 -10.10 -17.70
N GLU A 149 7.93 -10.06 -17.97
CA GLU A 149 6.99 -9.19 -17.25
C GLU A 149 6.95 -9.54 -15.75
N LEU A 150 7.06 -10.82 -15.42
CA LEU A 150 7.05 -11.29 -14.03
C LEU A 150 8.35 -10.91 -13.31
N THR A 151 9.51 -11.07 -13.95
CA THR A 151 10.79 -10.60 -13.40
C THR A 151 10.77 -9.08 -13.17
N ALA A 152 10.24 -8.31 -14.12
CA ALA A 152 10.09 -6.86 -13.96
C ALA A 152 9.13 -6.51 -12.81
N LEU A 153 8.02 -7.23 -12.66
CA LEU A 153 7.08 -7.01 -11.55
C LEU A 153 7.69 -7.36 -10.19
N VAL A 154 8.47 -8.44 -10.10
CA VAL A 154 9.17 -8.82 -8.86
C VAL A 154 10.23 -7.77 -8.50
N ALA A 155 10.98 -7.27 -9.47
CA ALA A 155 11.92 -6.16 -9.25
C ALA A 155 11.20 -4.87 -8.82
N ALA A 156 10.01 -4.60 -9.36
CA ALA A 156 9.19 -3.44 -8.99
C ALA A 156 8.50 -3.60 -7.63
N LYS A 157 8.13 -4.83 -7.23
CA LYS A 157 7.60 -5.18 -5.90
C LYS A 157 8.61 -4.87 -4.81
N ASP A 158 9.90 -5.02 -5.10
CA ASP A 158 10.95 -4.89 -4.10
C ASP A 158 11.04 -3.44 -3.61
N MET A 159 10.22 -3.16 -2.60
CA MET A 159 10.19 -1.88 -1.90
C MET A 159 11.37 -1.76 -0.94
N GLY A 160 12.31 -2.72 -0.92
CA GLY A 160 13.43 -2.88 0.02
C GLY A 160 14.45 -1.73 0.11
N SER A 161 14.18 -0.59 -0.54
CA SER A 161 14.84 0.67 -0.23
C SER A 161 14.29 1.22 1.09
N PHE A 162 14.61 0.57 2.21
CA PHE A 162 14.28 1.09 3.53
C PHE A 162 14.88 2.48 3.70
N CYS A 163 14.14 3.37 4.35
CA CYS A 163 14.64 4.68 4.72
C CYS A 163 15.66 4.54 5.86
N PRO A 164 16.70 5.39 5.90
CA PRO A 164 17.65 5.42 7.02
C PRO A 164 17.00 5.71 8.38
N ALA A 165 15.88 6.44 8.35
CA ALA A 165 15.05 6.73 9.51
C ALA A 165 13.58 6.88 9.08
N TYR A 166 12.69 6.47 9.98
CA TYR A 166 11.25 6.65 9.90
C TYR A 166 10.74 7.37 11.14
N LEU A 167 9.68 8.16 10.95
CA LEU A 167 8.85 8.69 12.03
C LEU A 167 7.56 7.89 12.09
N ASP A 168 7.18 7.42 13.26
CA ASP A 168 5.85 6.85 13.46
C ASP A 168 4.83 7.97 13.63
N LEU A 169 3.97 8.13 12.62
CA LEU A 169 2.96 9.17 12.59
C LEU A 169 1.75 8.86 13.47
N VAL A 170 1.56 7.63 13.96
CA VAL A 170 0.32 7.26 14.69
C VAL A 170 -0.05 8.24 15.82
N PRO A 171 0.89 8.67 16.70
CA PRO A 171 0.58 9.66 17.75
C PRO A 171 0.09 11.02 17.22
N GLY A 172 0.52 11.40 16.02
CA GLY A 172 0.22 12.69 15.38
C GLY A 172 -0.62 12.58 14.10
N LEU A 173 -1.22 11.43 13.79
CA LEU A 173 -1.73 11.13 12.45
C LEU A 173 -2.89 12.05 12.06
N ALA A 174 -3.83 12.27 12.96
CA ALA A 174 -4.96 13.17 12.74
C ALA A 174 -4.49 14.62 12.50
N ALA A 175 -3.47 15.06 13.24
CA ALA A 175 -2.87 16.37 13.04
C ALA A 175 -2.14 16.44 11.69
N ALA A 176 -1.38 15.41 11.31
CA ALA A 176 -0.72 15.31 10.03
C ALA A 176 -1.70 15.41 8.86
N GLN A 177 -2.80 14.66 8.91
CA GLN A 177 -3.88 14.71 7.91
C GLN A 177 -4.47 16.13 7.82
N ALA A 178 -4.83 16.74 8.95
CA ALA A 178 -5.41 18.08 8.98
C ALA A 178 -4.43 19.16 8.46
N ILE A 179 -3.14 19.05 8.76
CA ILE A 179 -2.10 19.95 8.27
C ILE A 179 -1.97 19.84 6.76
N VAL A 180 -1.80 18.62 6.23
CA VAL A 180 -1.70 18.38 4.78
C VAL A 180 -2.95 18.88 4.06
N ASP A 181 -4.13 18.68 4.63
CA ASP A 181 -5.40 19.15 4.07
C ASP A 181 -5.55 20.67 4.05
N ARG A 182 -4.90 21.39 4.97
CA ARG A 182 -4.87 22.85 4.96
C ARG A 182 -3.82 23.38 3.99
N LEU A 183 -2.62 22.79 3.99
CA LEU A 183 -1.53 23.21 3.13
C LEU A 183 -1.82 22.98 1.64
N LYS A 184 -2.55 21.90 1.29
CA LYS A 184 -2.94 21.63 -0.11
C LYS A 184 -3.88 22.69 -0.70
N ALA A 185 -4.49 23.52 0.14
CA ALA A 185 -5.32 24.64 -0.31
C ALA A 185 -4.49 25.89 -0.67
N VAL A 186 -3.21 25.89 -0.28
CA VAL A 186 -2.26 26.99 -0.51
C VAL A 186 -1.38 26.71 -1.73
N ASP A 187 -0.85 25.50 -1.83
CA ASP A 187 -0.04 25.04 -2.97
C ASP A 187 -0.20 23.52 -3.16
N ASP A 188 0.09 23.02 -4.35
CA ASP A 188 0.09 21.59 -4.66
C ASP A 188 1.34 20.88 -4.12
N CYS A 189 2.45 21.62 -3.93
CA CYS A 189 3.73 21.09 -3.49
C CYS A 189 4.15 21.63 -2.13
N ALA A 190 4.79 20.79 -1.32
CA ALA A 190 5.43 21.19 -0.07
C ALA A 190 6.79 20.53 0.08
N MET A 191 7.71 21.23 0.73
CA MET A 191 8.90 20.62 1.31
C MET A 191 8.46 19.80 2.53
N LEU A 192 8.68 18.50 2.47
CA LEU A 192 8.59 17.58 3.61
C LEU A 192 10.00 17.37 4.16
N ALA A 193 10.19 17.57 5.46
CA ALA A 193 11.42 17.20 6.14
C ALA A 193 11.16 16.22 7.30
N VAL A 194 12.06 15.24 7.43
CA VAL A 194 12.07 14.23 8.48
C VAL A 194 13.34 14.39 9.30
N CYS A 195 13.18 14.70 10.58
CA CYS A 195 14.27 14.92 11.53
C CYS A 195 14.45 13.69 12.44
N ARG A 196 15.69 13.23 12.61
CA ARG A 196 16.07 12.13 13.51
C ARG A 196 15.88 12.44 15.00
N GLY A 197 15.48 13.67 15.33
CA GLY A 197 15.03 14.06 16.67
C GLY A 197 13.54 13.81 16.93
N GLY A 198 12.80 13.27 15.97
CA GLY A 198 11.36 12.97 16.11
C GLY A 198 10.44 14.05 15.57
N ASP A 199 10.91 14.93 14.70
CA ASP A 199 10.07 15.98 14.11
C ASP A 199 9.84 15.76 12.62
N ALA A 200 8.59 15.97 12.19
CA ALA A 200 8.24 16.13 10.80
C ALA A 200 7.87 17.59 10.52
N HIS A 201 8.40 18.14 9.44
CA HIS A 201 8.08 19.49 8.99
C HIS A 201 7.44 19.45 7.61
N LEU A 202 6.42 20.27 7.41
CA LEU A 202 5.82 20.54 6.11
C LEU A 202 5.85 22.04 5.87
N LEU A 203 6.42 22.47 4.75
CA LEU A 203 6.54 23.87 4.37
C LEU A 203 6.02 24.07 2.94
N VAL A 204 5.07 24.98 2.80
CA VAL A 204 4.61 25.50 1.51
C VAL A 204 5.15 26.92 1.36
N GLN A 205 5.77 27.21 0.21
CA GLN A 205 6.28 28.54 -0.10
C GLN A 205 5.79 28.96 -1.48
N THR A 206 5.01 30.03 -1.51
CA THR A 206 4.54 30.71 -2.72
C THR A 206 5.27 32.04 -2.89
N THR A 207 4.99 32.78 -3.96
CA THR A 207 5.53 34.13 -4.17
C THR A 207 5.10 35.14 -3.09
N SER A 208 3.97 34.91 -2.43
CA SER A 208 3.35 35.89 -1.52
C SER A 208 3.34 35.44 -0.05
N VAL A 209 3.37 34.14 0.21
CA VAL A 209 3.21 33.57 1.56
C VAL A 209 4.08 32.33 1.72
N ALA A 210 4.72 32.20 2.88
CA ALA A 210 5.32 30.96 3.36
C ALA A 210 4.54 30.46 4.59
N LEU A 211 4.06 29.22 4.53
CA LEU A 211 3.31 28.57 5.61
C LEU A 211 3.95 27.23 5.94
N GLY A 212 4.30 27.05 7.21
CA GLY A 212 4.92 25.83 7.70
C GLY A 212 4.15 25.25 8.89
N ALA A 213 4.27 23.94 9.06
CA ALA A 213 3.76 23.22 10.21
C ALA A 213 4.80 22.20 10.68
N GLN A 214 4.79 21.92 11.98
CA GLN A 214 5.68 20.97 12.62
C GLN A 214 4.86 19.99 13.45
N ILE A 215 5.14 18.70 13.29
CA ILE A 215 4.64 17.62 14.13
C ILE A 215 5.82 17.16 14.96
N ARG A 216 5.67 17.18 16.28
CA ARG A 216 6.79 16.99 17.22
C ARG A 216 6.71 15.66 17.94
N GLU A 217 7.87 15.25 18.46
CA GLU A 217 8.00 14.14 19.43
C GLU A 217 7.45 12.81 18.89
N LEU A 218 7.57 12.62 17.59
CA LEU A 218 7.22 11.37 16.93
C LEU A 218 8.31 10.32 17.22
N PRO A 219 7.93 9.07 17.54
CA PRO A 219 8.89 7.98 17.69
C PRO A 219 9.71 7.77 16.42
N VAL A 220 11.03 7.55 16.58
CA VAL A 220 11.96 7.34 15.47
C VAL A 220 12.32 5.86 15.36
N TYR A 221 12.31 5.34 14.12
CA TYR A 221 12.66 3.95 13.80
C TYR A 221 13.73 3.85 12.69
N PRO A 222 14.68 2.90 12.79
CA PRO A 222 14.96 2.11 13.98
C PRO A 222 15.40 3.01 15.14
N GLN A 223 15.28 2.54 16.39
CA GLN A 223 15.66 3.34 17.57
C GLN A 223 17.12 3.81 17.53
N THR A 224 18.00 3.07 16.85
CA THR A 224 19.39 3.44 16.61
C THR A 224 19.57 4.67 15.72
N ALA A 225 18.54 5.08 14.97
CA ALA A 225 18.56 6.28 14.14
C ALA A 225 18.19 7.55 14.92
N TYR A 226 17.66 7.43 16.14
CA TYR A 226 17.29 8.58 16.97
C TYR A 226 18.52 9.39 17.40
N VAL A 227 18.43 10.71 17.26
CA VAL A 227 19.48 11.64 17.69
C VAL A 227 18.90 12.59 18.75
N ALA A 228 19.27 12.36 20.00
CA ALA A 228 18.84 13.19 21.12
C ALA A 228 19.32 14.64 20.94
N GLY A 229 18.41 15.59 21.15
CA GLY A 229 18.72 17.02 21.02
C GLY A 229 18.94 17.50 19.58
N ALA A 230 18.62 16.69 18.55
CA ALA A 230 18.71 17.13 17.16
C ALA A 230 17.80 18.32 16.83
N CYS A 231 16.72 18.51 17.59
CA CYS A 231 15.81 19.66 17.47
C CYS A 231 15.95 20.57 18.70
N ASP A 232 16.65 21.69 18.57
CA ASP A 232 16.85 22.66 19.66
C ASP A 232 15.55 23.44 19.95
N ARG A 233 14.83 23.00 20.97
CA ARG A 233 13.53 23.57 21.35
C ARG A 233 13.59 25.02 21.81
N SER A 234 14.77 25.57 22.11
CA SER A 234 14.92 26.98 22.50
C SER A 234 14.83 27.94 21.30
N LYS A 235 15.00 27.44 20.08
CA LYS A 235 15.07 28.23 18.85
C LYS A 235 13.75 28.27 18.08
N PRO A 236 13.54 29.25 17.19
CA PRO A 236 12.42 29.24 16.25
C PRO A 236 12.39 27.98 15.38
N VAL A 237 11.20 27.53 14.96
CA VAL A 237 11.01 26.28 14.20
C VAL A 237 11.79 26.25 12.88
N SER A 238 11.89 27.39 12.20
CA SER A 238 12.67 27.52 10.97
C SER A 238 14.17 27.32 11.22
N GLU A 239 14.70 27.89 12.30
CA GLU A 239 16.10 27.75 12.69
C GLU A 239 16.41 26.32 13.15
N GLN A 240 15.48 25.69 13.89
CA GLN A 240 15.58 24.27 14.26
C GLN A 240 15.76 23.38 13.03
N LEU A 241 14.88 23.57 12.02
CA LEU A 241 14.93 22.79 10.79
C LEU A 241 16.21 23.05 9.99
N GLN A 242 16.59 24.32 9.85
CA GLN A 242 17.80 24.70 9.14
C GLN A 242 19.04 24.04 9.77
N MET A 243 19.20 24.13 11.09
CA MET A 243 20.30 23.49 11.80
C MET A 243 20.27 21.97 11.66
N ALA A 244 19.09 21.34 11.71
CA ALA A 244 18.99 19.89 11.57
C ALA A 244 19.40 19.43 10.15
N LEU A 245 19.07 20.20 9.12
CA LEU A 245 19.52 19.95 7.75
C LEU A 245 21.05 20.14 7.61
N GLU A 246 21.59 21.24 8.16
CA GLU A 246 23.03 21.53 8.13
C GLU A 246 23.86 20.46 8.86
N ASN A 247 23.35 19.94 9.99
CA ASN A 247 24.00 18.89 10.76
C ASN A 247 23.76 17.47 10.22
N GLY A 248 22.99 17.31 9.14
CA GLY A 248 22.64 16.01 8.57
C GLY A 248 21.74 15.14 9.47
N THR A 249 21.11 15.74 10.48
CA THR A 249 20.13 15.05 11.35
C THR A 249 18.71 15.14 10.80
N ALA A 250 18.49 15.91 9.73
CA ALA A 250 17.26 15.93 8.95
C ALA A 250 17.53 15.71 7.46
N VAL A 251 16.52 15.22 6.76
CA VAL A 251 16.49 15.14 5.29
C VAL A 251 15.20 15.79 4.81
N SER A 252 15.26 16.52 3.71
CA SER A 252 14.10 17.19 3.11
C SER A 252 13.94 16.87 1.63
N VAL A 253 12.70 16.80 1.17
CA VAL A 253 12.32 16.57 -0.23
C VAL A 253 11.03 17.33 -0.56
N HIS A 254 10.80 17.64 -1.84
CA HIS A 254 9.54 18.22 -2.28
C HIS A 254 8.56 17.13 -2.71
N VAL A 255 7.32 17.21 -2.23
CA VAL A 255 6.26 16.23 -2.52
C VAL A 255 4.96 16.89 -2.92
N LEU A 256 4.12 16.17 -3.66
CA LEU A 256 2.76 16.59 -3.93
C LEU A 256 1.86 16.32 -2.73
N LEU A 257 1.26 17.37 -2.18
CA LEU A 257 0.38 17.28 -1.03
C LEU A 257 -0.87 16.44 -1.31
N LYS A 258 -1.38 16.46 -2.55
CA LYS A 258 -2.49 15.59 -2.97
C LYS A 258 -2.16 14.10 -2.86
N GLN A 259 -0.92 13.70 -3.15
CA GLN A 259 -0.49 12.30 -3.02
C GLN A 259 -0.32 11.94 -1.55
N LEU A 260 0.35 12.80 -0.78
CA LEU A 260 0.56 12.60 0.66
C LEU A 260 -0.77 12.51 1.42
N ALA A 261 -1.72 13.42 1.15
CA ALA A 261 -3.06 13.40 1.74
C ALA A 261 -3.77 12.07 1.48
N ARG A 262 -3.70 11.59 0.22
CA ARG A 262 -4.34 10.35 -0.19
C ARG A 262 -3.76 9.15 0.56
N VAL A 263 -2.43 9.06 0.66
CA VAL A 263 -1.73 8.02 1.41
C VAL A 263 -2.08 8.06 2.89
N LEU A 264 -2.01 9.22 3.55
CA LEU A 264 -2.36 9.34 4.96
C LEU A 264 -3.84 8.98 5.23
N SER A 265 -4.74 9.23 4.29
CA SER A 265 -6.17 8.87 4.42
C SER A 265 -6.43 7.36 4.40
N THR A 266 -5.45 6.54 3.98
CA THR A 266 -5.63 5.08 3.90
C THR A 266 -5.65 4.43 5.27
N SER A 267 -5.02 5.06 6.27
CA SER A 267 -4.97 4.54 7.64
C SER A 267 -6.36 4.45 8.29
N GLN A 268 -7.35 5.22 7.82
CA GLN A 268 -8.75 5.12 8.27
C GLN A 268 -9.44 3.82 7.86
N LEU A 269 -8.96 3.17 6.78
CA LEU A 269 -9.52 1.91 6.29
C LEU A 269 -8.72 0.71 6.78
N THR A 270 -7.40 0.85 6.89
CA THR A 270 -6.53 -0.28 7.24
C THR A 270 -6.22 -0.35 8.72
N GLU A 271 -6.43 0.73 9.48
CA GLU A 271 -6.21 0.80 10.95
C GLU A 271 -4.85 0.22 11.37
N PRO A 272 -3.74 0.69 10.79
CA PRO A 272 -2.43 0.14 11.10
C PRO A 272 -2.01 0.52 12.53
N ALA A 273 -1.19 -0.35 13.15
CA ALA A 273 -0.61 -0.09 14.46
C ALA A 273 0.51 0.96 14.41
N GLN A 274 1.22 1.06 13.29
CA GLN A 274 2.20 2.11 13.02
C GLN A 274 2.06 2.64 11.59
N VAL A 275 2.38 3.93 11.42
CA VAL A 275 2.45 4.58 10.11
C VAL A 275 3.81 5.23 10.00
N LEU A 276 4.76 4.48 9.44
CA LEU A 276 6.16 4.88 9.36
C LEU A 276 6.38 5.75 8.12
N LEU A 277 6.73 7.02 8.33
CA LEU A 277 7.07 7.98 7.28
C LEU A 277 8.59 8.19 7.24
N GLY A 278 9.21 7.93 6.09
CA GLY A 278 10.64 8.12 5.89
C GLY A 278 10.96 8.69 4.52
N ILE A 279 12.19 9.18 4.36
CA ILE A 279 12.75 9.62 3.09
C ILE A 279 13.84 8.63 2.70
N GLY A 280 13.75 8.08 1.49
CA GLY A 280 14.74 7.13 0.96
C GLY A 280 16.12 7.76 0.84
N GLU A 281 17.16 6.91 0.83
CA GLU A 281 18.55 7.37 0.64
C GLU A 281 18.69 8.27 -0.59
N GLY A 282 19.49 9.33 -0.44
CA GLY A 282 19.68 10.34 -1.49
C GLY A 282 18.44 11.17 -1.84
N GLY A 283 17.34 11.06 -1.07
CA GLY A 283 16.12 11.83 -1.34
C GLY A 283 15.33 11.34 -2.56
N GLY A 284 15.53 10.09 -3.00
CA GLY A 284 14.92 9.60 -4.25
C GLY A 284 13.40 9.37 -4.19
N HIS A 285 12.83 9.20 -2.99
CA HIS A 285 11.39 9.01 -2.78
C HIS A 285 11.01 9.24 -1.32
N VAL A 286 9.72 9.45 -1.06
CA VAL A 286 9.14 9.32 0.29
C VAL A 286 8.51 7.94 0.42
N HIS A 287 8.78 7.26 1.53
CA HIS A 287 8.22 5.95 1.83
C HIS A 287 7.27 6.05 3.03
N VAL A 288 6.05 5.52 2.86
CA VAL A 288 5.09 5.35 3.95
C VAL A 288 4.80 3.87 4.11
N LEU A 289 5.05 3.32 5.29
CA LEU A 289 4.81 1.92 5.60
C LEU A 289 3.76 1.79 6.71
N HIS A 290 2.70 1.05 6.41
CA HIS A 290 1.71 0.63 7.40
C HIS A 290 2.14 -0.73 7.97
N VAL A 291 2.32 -0.75 9.29
CA VAL A 291 2.64 -1.94 10.07
C VAL A 291 1.41 -2.33 10.89
N PHE A 292 1.08 -3.62 10.90
CA PHE A 292 -0.11 -4.15 11.56
C PHE A 292 0.29 -4.93 12.82
N ARG A 293 -0.64 -5.07 13.77
CA ARG A 293 -0.47 -5.94 14.95
C ARG A 293 -1.07 -7.30 14.68
N ASP A 294 -0.45 -8.33 15.25
CA ASP A 294 -1.02 -9.67 15.27
C ASP A 294 -2.34 -9.63 16.10
N PRO A 295 -3.50 -9.97 15.50
CA PRO A 295 -4.78 -9.94 16.21
C PRO A 295 -4.87 -10.96 17.36
N HIS A 296 -3.92 -11.89 17.45
CA HIS A 296 -3.85 -12.92 18.48
C HIS A 296 -2.73 -12.67 19.50
N LYS A 297 -1.85 -11.68 19.28
CA LYS A 297 -0.72 -11.35 20.16
C LYS A 297 -0.53 -9.83 20.23
N ASP A 298 -1.07 -9.22 21.28
CA ASP A 298 -1.15 -7.76 21.44
C ASP A 298 0.18 -7.00 21.34
N ASP A 299 1.31 -7.67 21.66
CA ASP A 299 2.66 -7.08 21.69
C ASP A 299 3.53 -7.44 20.47
N VAL A 300 2.98 -8.12 19.45
CA VAL A 300 3.75 -8.59 18.29
C VAL A 300 3.23 -7.92 17.01
N TYR A 301 4.16 -7.40 16.21
CA TYR A 301 3.83 -6.91 14.87
C TYR A 301 3.56 -8.08 13.94
N ASP A 302 2.56 -7.94 13.07
CA ASP A 302 2.18 -8.96 12.10
C ASP A 302 3.10 -8.87 10.87
N ASP A 303 4.12 -9.72 10.86
CA ASP A 303 5.03 -9.89 9.73
C ASP A 303 4.36 -10.59 8.53
N ASN A 304 3.07 -10.92 8.59
CA ASN A 304 2.35 -11.50 7.46
C ASN A 304 1.65 -10.46 6.59
N ILE A 305 1.47 -9.22 7.08
CA ILE A 305 0.73 -8.19 6.36
C ILE A 305 1.56 -6.91 6.31
N THR A 306 1.73 -6.36 5.11
CA THR A 306 2.37 -5.04 4.96
C THR A 306 1.69 -4.24 3.86
N LEU A 307 1.57 -2.94 4.05
CA LEU A 307 1.10 -2.00 3.03
C LEU A 307 2.07 -0.84 2.92
N ALA A 308 2.70 -0.71 1.76
CA ALA A 308 3.76 0.25 1.49
C ALA A 308 3.38 1.20 0.35
N PHE A 309 3.76 2.46 0.50
CA PHE A 309 3.57 3.51 -0.48
C PHE A 309 4.90 4.20 -0.77
N LYS A 310 5.31 4.29 -2.03
CA LYS A 310 6.40 5.17 -2.46
C LYS A 310 5.83 6.35 -3.24
N LEU A 311 6.11 7.56 -2.75
CA LEU A 311 5.72 8.80 -3.39
C LEU A 311 6.94 9.39 -4.12
N PRO A 312 6.76 9.88 -5.35
CA PRO A 312 7.82 10.54 -6.10
C PRO A 312 8.19 11.87 -5.45
N VAL A 313 9.47 12.20 -5.51
CA VAL A 313 9.98 13.51 -5.14
C VAL A 313 9.94 14.42 -6.37
N ARG A 314 9.68 15.71 -6.15
CA ARG A 314 9.70 16.75 -7.18
C ARG A 314 11.01 17.51 -7.12
N ASP A 315 11.45 18.00 -8.27
CA ASP A 315 12.47 19.03 -8.33
C ASP A 315 11.87 20.30 -7.70
N GLY A 316 12.60 20.87 -6.73
CA GLY A 316 12.19 22.06 -5.99
C GLY A 316 12.41 23.35 -6.77
#